data_AF-A0A6B1AFE2-F1
#
_entry.id   AF-A0A6B1AFE2-F1
#
_cell.length_a   1.000
_cell.length_b   1.000
_cell.length_c   1.000
_cell.angle_alpha   90.00
_cell.angle_beta   90.00
_cell.angle_gamma   90.00
#
_symmetry.space_group_name_H-M   'P 1'
#
loop_
_entity.id
_entity.type
_entity.pdbx_description
1 polymer ?
#
loop_
_entity_poly.entity_id
_entity_poly.type
_entity_poly.pdbx_seq_one_letter_code
_entity_poly.pdbx_strand_id
1 'polypeptide(L)'
;MVPGRRTWWLLGLTSFVFLFSAAGALAADAVILLLTWIDGRRTRPPSASRTAPRIAALGEVTEIEIELRNPAKRPLSVLLTDDLDHSLRRLPGRDGAEAWEAGVRLDIPPKSVVRARYRVRPRTRGFLAMGAIHLRTRSPWGLAWRRSNVDAAHTLQVQPGIRSLLRDRSGHALRRGLRRAGSRRSRQWGDGREFESLRDYAEGDDPRIVDWKASAKRQRFVVRNYEAERSQNVVLAIDAGRHMRERLADRERVDFALAAGMMLANRARSFGDRVGTVVFDDEIQHLSPPRRSDPAALARIFAGVQTRPVEPNYPLALATLSRTFRKRSLVVLFCDVIDEAVSSALVTSLARIGQAHLPLAVAIRNPALEAAATRSAADEAAVFHRAAAEELVQSRATTLQVMRQSGILVVDTPPGDALVRTLDKYVEIKERGLL
;
A
#
# COMPACT_ATOMS: atom_id res chain seq x y z
N MET A 1 -28.97 17.33 22.55
CA MET A 1 -28.54 18.74 22.72
C MET A 1 -27.66 18.82 23.96
N VAL A 2 -26.72 19.75 24.02
CA VAL A 2 -25.84 19.93 25.19
C VAL A 2 -25.95 21.37 25.68
N PRO A 3 -26.09 21.64 26.98
CA PRO A 3 -26.05 22.99 27.51
C PRO A 3 -24.76 23.71 27.13
N GLY A 4 -24.87 24.98 26.73
CA GLY A 4 -23.74 25.85 26.45
C GLY A 4 -23.18 26.47 27.72
N ARG A 5 -22.01 27.12 27.60
CA ARG A 5 -21.38 27.82 28.73
C ARG A 5 -22.31 28.86 29.36
N ARG A 6 -23.13 29.54 28.55
CA ARG A 6 -24.09 30.55 29.02
C ARG A 6 -25.18 29.97 29.92
N THR A 7 -25.69 28.78 29.60
CA THR A 7 -26.69 28.10 30.45
C THR A 7 -26.11 27.77 31.82
N TRP A 8 -24.88 27.24 31.88
CA TRP A 8 -24.22 26.97 33.15
C TRP A 8 -23.98 28.24 33.98
N TRP A 9 -23.60 29.35 33.34
CA TRP A 9 -23.47 30.64 34.02
C TRP A 9 -24.81 31.15 34.57
N LEU A 10 -25.91 31.00 33.80
CA LEU A 10 -27.24 31.40 34.26
C LEU A 10 -27.73 30.54 35.43
N LEU A 11 -27.50 29.22 35.39
CA LEU A 11 -27.80 28.31 36.50
C LEU A 11 -26.88 28.54 37.72
N GLY A 12 -25.65 29.03 37.51
CA GLY A 12 -24.79 29.47 38.60
C GLY A 12 -25.34 30.73 39.29
N LEU A 13 -25.91 31.65 38.52
CA LEU A 13 -26.52 32.88 39.06
C LEU A 13 -27.79 32.60 39.87
N THR A 14 -28.59 31.59 39.51
CA THR A 14 -29.77 31.19 40.29
C THR A 14 -29.41 30.62 41.67
N SER A 15 -28.16 30.16 41.87
CA SER A 15 -27.67 29.76 43.19
C SER A 15 -27.67 30.92 44.19
N PHE A 16 -27.54 32.17 43.74
CA PHE A 16 -27.71 33.34 44.62
C PHE A 16 -29.18 33.58 44.98
N VAL A 17 -30.11 33.27 44.08
CA VAL A 17 -31.56 33.36 44.34
C VAL A 17 -31.99 32.32 45.37
N PHE A 18 -31.31 31.16 45.39
CA PHE A 18 -31.56 30.09 46.36
C PHE A 18 -31.36 30.55 47.82
N LEU A 19 -30.46 31.52 48.05
CA LEU A 19 -30.24 32.11 49.39
C LEU A 19 -31.47 32.84 49.93
N PHE A 20 -32.38 33.29 49.05
CA PHE A 20 -33.58 34.03 49.41
C PHE A 20 -34.87 33.21 49.23
N SER A 21 -34.92 32.33 48.24
CA SER A 21 -36.07 31.44 47.99
C SER A 21 -35.67 30.22 47.17
N ALA A 22 -35.79 29.03 47.78
CA ALA A 22 -35.56 27.77 47.08
C ALA A 22 -36.56 27.55 45.93
N ALA A 23 -37.85 27.87 46.14
CA ALA A 23 -38.87 27.74 45.11
C ALA A 23 -38.64 28.70 43.94
N GLY A 24 -38.20 29.94 44.23
CA GLY A 24 -37.85 30.93 43.21
C GLY A 24 -36.65 30.50 42.35
N ALA A 25 -35.62 29.93 42.98
CA ALA A 25 -34.46 29.40 42.27
C ALA A 25 -34.83 28.22 41.34
N LEU A 26 -35.63 27.26 41.84
CA LEU A 26 -36.09 26.13 41.04
C LEU A 26 -36.96 26.56 39.84
N ALA A 27 -37.83 27.56 40.03
CA ALA A 27 -38.63 28.12 38.94
C ALA A 27 -37.74 28.80 37.88
N ALA A 28 -36.72 29.56 38.30
CA ALA A 28 -35.76 30.19 37.40
C ALA A 28 -34.95 29.15 36.60
N ASP A 29 -34.49 28.08 37.25
CA ASP A 29 -33.79 26.97 36.61
C ASP A 29 -34.67 26.28 35.56
N ALA A 30 -35.94 26.01 35.89
CA ALA A 30 -36.90 25.43 34.96
C ALA A 30 -37.09 26.31 33.71
N VAL A 31 -37.18 27.64 33.89
CA VAL A 31 -37.27 28.60 32.78
C VAL A 31 -35.97 28.59 31.94
N ILE A 32 -34.79 28.60 32.56
CA ILE A 32 -33.50 28.57 31.86
C ILE A 32 -33.35 27.27 31.04
N LEU A 33 -33.74 26.14 31.61
CA LEU A 33 -33.72 24.85 30.92
C LEU A 33 -34.72 24.81 29.76
N LEU A 34 -35.93 25.36 29.95
CA LEU A 34 -36.93 25.49 28.89
C LEU A 34 -36.42 26.38 27.74
N LEU A 35 -35.83 27.54 28.04
CA LEU A 35 -35.24 28.44 27.05
C LEU A 35 -34.07 27.76 26.31
N THR A 36 -33.23 27.01 27.03
CA THR A 36 -32.13 26.23 26.45
C THR A 36 -32.65 25.17 25.48
N TRP A 37 -33.75 24.50 25.85
CA TRP A 37 -34.39 23.50 25.01
C TRP A 37 -35.02 24.12 23.74
N ILE A 38 -35.74 25.23 23.88
CA ILE A 38 -36.32 25.98 22.75
C ILE A 38 -35.21 26.47 21.80
N ASP A 39 -34.13 27.06 22.34
CA ASP A 39 -33.02 27.60 21.57
C ASP A 39 -32.30 26.52 20.75
N GLY A 40 -32.04 25.35 21.35
CA GLY A 40 -31.44 24.25 20.60
C GLY A 40 -32.39 23.60 19.59
N ARG A 41 -33.71 23.51 19.85
CA ARG A 41 -34.71 23.04 18.87
C ARG A 41 -34.82 23.97 17.65
N ARG A 42 -34.72 25.29 17.85
CA ARG A 42 -34.71 26.30 16.76
C ARG A 42 -33.44 26.28 15.91
N THR A 43 -32.37 25.65 16.40
CA THR A 43 -31.09 25.61 15.70
C THR A 43 -31.14 24.62 14.55
N ARG A 44 -31.15 25.08 13.30
CA ARG A 44 -30.98 24.17 12.14
C ARG A 44 -29.49 23.93 11.90
N PRO A 45 -29.00 22.67 11.98
CA PRO A 45 -27.60 22.39 11.66
C PRO A 45 -27.33 22.63 10.16
N PRO A 46 -26.08 22.94 9.78
CA PRO A 46 -25.71 22.98 8.37
C PRO A 46 -25.76 21.58 7.75
N SER A 47 -25.94 21.49 6.44
CA SER A 47 -25.64 20.25 5.72
C SER A 47 -24.13 20.15 5.49
N ALA A 48 -23.60 18.94 5.50
CA ALA A 48 -22.19 18.69 5.22
C ALA A 48 -22.03 17.61 4.16
N SER A 49 -20.92 17.63 3.43
CA SER A 49 -20.49 16.55 2.57
C SER A 49 -18.98 16.41 2.65
N ARG A 50 -18.49 15.17 2.47
CA ARG A 50 -17.06 14.85 2.44
C ARG A 50 -16.65 14.46 1.04
N THR A 51 -15.61 15.13 0.54
CA THR A 51 -14.93 14.77 -0.70
C THR A 51 -13.57 14.20 -0.33
N ALA A 52 -13.42 12.90 -0.55
CA ALA A 52 -12.17 12.17 -0.33
C ALA A 52 -11.87 11.30 -1.56
N PRO A 53 -10.58 11.10 -1.91
CA PRO A 53 -10.24 10.20 -3.00
C PRO A 53 -10.59 8.75 -2.65
N ARG A 54 -10.86 7.93 -3.66
CA ARG A 54 -11.12 6.49 -3.46
C ARG A 54 -9.85 5.69 -3.21
N ILE A 55 -8.70 6.19 -3.69
CA ILE A 55 -7.41 5.51 -3.64
C ILE A 55 -6.40 6.44 -2.96
N ALA A 56 -5.64 5.90 -2.01
CA ALA A 56 -4.46 6.52 -1.44
C ALA A 56 -3.26 5.57 -1.51
N ALA A 57 -2.06 6.13 -1.36
CA ALA A 57 -0.82 5.36 -1.28
C ALA A 57 -0.31 5.36 0.16
N LEU A 58 0.15 4.19 0.63
CA LEU A 58 0.76 4.04 1.94
C LEU A 58 1.92 5.04 2.13
N GLY A 59 1.91 5.77 3.23
CA GLY A 59 2.89 6.81 3.56
C GLY A 59 2.75 8.14 2.80
N GLU A 60 1.94 8.19 1.73
CA GLU A 60 1.69 9.44 1.00
C GLU A 60 0.59 10.28 1.67
N VAL A 61 0.78 11.60 1.63
CA VAL A 61 -0.19 12.54 2.20
C VAL A 61 -1.34 12.73 1.23
N THR A 62 -2.55 12.60 1.74
CA THR A 62 -3.81 12.76 0.99
C THR A 62 -4.63 13.87 1.61
N GLU A 63 -5.22 14.74 0.78
CA GLU A 63 -6.08 15.82 1.23
C GLU A 63 -7.55 15.38 1.21
N ILE A 64 -8.29 15.78 2.23
CA ILE A 64 -9.73 15.55 2.38
C ILE A 64 -10.39 16.92 2.55
N GLU A 65 -11.49 17.12 1.84
CA GLU A 65 -12.29 18.34 1.89
C GLU A 65 -13.66 18.04 2.48
N ILE A 66 -14.10 18.88 3.43
CA ILE A 66 -15.45 18.88 3.98
C ILE A 66 -16.11 20.19 3.57
N GLU A 67 -17.22 20.09 2.85
CA GLU A 67 -18.04 21.23 2.47
C GLU A 67 -19.22 21.35 3.45
N LEU A 68 -19.38 22.51 4.07
CA LEU A 68 -20.51 22.83 4.94
C LEU A 68 -21.36 23.93 4.32
N ARG A 69 -22.66 23.69 4.22
CA ARG A 69 -23.64 24.64 3.69
C ARG A 69 -24.58 25.11 4.79
N ASN A 70 -24.64 26.42 4.98
CA ASN A 70 -25.56 27.05 5.93
C ASN A 70 -26.87 27.44 5.21
N PRO A 71 -28.00 26.76 5.49
CA PRO A 71 -29.29 27.13 4.91
C PRO A 71 -29.97 28.32 5.62
N ALA A 72 -29.45 28.75 6.78
CA ALA A 72 -30.08 29.78 7.59
C ALA A 72 -29.75 31.20 7.11
N LYS A 73 -30.63 32.16 7.45
CA LYS A 73 -30.42 33.59 7.23
C LYS A 73 -29.47 34.25 8.25
N ARG A 74 -28.84 33.46 9.12
CA ARG A 74 -27.95 33.92 10.20
C ARG A 74 -26.64 33.12 10.17
N PRO A 75 -25.52 33.68 10.66
CA PRO A 75 -24.28 32.93 10.73
C PRO A 75 -24.41 31.75 11.72
N LEU A 76 -23.71 30.65 11.43
CA LEU A 76 -23.64 29.48 12.30
C LEU A 76 -22.20 29.28 12.78
N SER A 77 -22.01 29.15 14.09
CA SER A 77 -20.73 28.72 14.68
C SER A 77 -20.79 27.22 14.91
N VAL A 78 -19.91 26.46 14.26
CA VAL A 78 -19.95 25.00 14.18
C VAL A 78 -18.62 24.42 14.64
N LEU A 79 -18.66 23.42 15.50
CA LEU A 79 -17.52 22.55 15.76
C LEU A 79 -17.65 21.31 14.89
N LEU A 80 -16.65 21.07 14.06
CA LEU A 80 -16.55 19.99 13.08
C LEU A 80 -15.55 18.94 13.55
N THR A 81 -15.96 17.68 13.57
CA THR A 81 -15.08 16.51 13.73
C THR A 81 -15.45 15.48 12.67
N ASP A 82 -14.48 14.73 12.16
CA ASP A 82 -14.72 13.69 11.15
C ASP A 82 -14.21 12.35 11.67
N ASP A 83 -14.98 11.29 11.44
CA ASP A 83 -14.68 9.96 11.97
C ASP A 83 -13.77 9.22 10.99
N LEU A 84 -12.58 8.84 11.46
CA LEU A 84 -11.52 8.23 10.66
C LEU A 84 -11.02 6.96 11.32
N ASP A 85 -10.70 5.96 10.50
CA ASP A 85 -9.92 4.81 10.96
C ASP A 85 -8.64 5.27 11.67
N HIS A 86 -8.30 4.62 12.79
CA HIS A 86 -7.10 4.87 13.60
C HIS A 86 -5.78 4.77 12.80
N SER A 87 -5.80 4.06 11.68
CA SER A 87 -4.67 3.93 10.75
C SER A 87 -4.44 5.20 9.90
N LEU A 88 -5.41 6.11 9.84
CA LEU A 88 -5.30 7.40 9.15
C LEU A 88 -4.76 8.46 10.11
N ARG A 89 -3.45 8.71 10.05
CA ARG A 89 -2.84 9.79 10.83
C ARG A 89 -3.25 11.14 10.24
N ARG A 90 -4.01 11.95 10.97
CA ARG A 90 -4.22 13.36 10.63
C ARG A 90 -2.89 14.11 10.72
N LEU A 91 -2.63 14.96 9.74
CA LEU A 91 -1.51 15.88 9.74
C LEU A 91 -2.03 17.30 9.93
N PRO A 92 -1.30 18.16 10.68
CA PRO A 92 -1.70 19.55 10.82
C PRO A 92 -1.83 20.20 9.44
N GLY A 93 -2.77 21.14 9.33
CA GLY A 93 -2.89 22.00 8.15
C GLY A 93 -1.58 22.75 7.90
N ARG A 94 -1.42 23.33 6.69
CA ARG A 94 -0.24 24.16 6.38
C ARG A 94 -0.05 25.32 7.38
N ASP A 95 -1.12 25.70 8.08
CA ASP A 95 -1.18 26.84 9.00
C ASP A 95 -0.98 26.45 10.48
N GLY A 96 -0.41 25.28 10.78
CA GLY A 96 0.00 24.90 12.14
C GLY A 96 -1.15 24.54 13.10
N ALA A 97 -2.38 24.41 12.61
CA ALA A 97 -3.53 24.14 13.47
C ALA A 97 -3.55 22.68 13.98
N GLU A 98 -3.14 22.48 15.24
CA GLU A 98 -3.45 21.30 16.09
C GLU A 98 -4.98 21.07 16.25
N ALA A 99 -5.79 22.04 15.83
CA ALA A 99 -7.23 22.14 16.08
C ALA A 99 -8.09 20.96 15.56
N TRP A 100 -7.60 20.11 14.67
CA TRP A 100 -8.42 19.01 14.13
C TRP A 100 -8.65 17.86 15.12
N GLU A 101 -7.75 17.62 16.07
CA GLU A 101 -7.93 16.54 17.08
C GLU A 101 -9.03 16.89 18.10
N ALA A 102 -9.15 18.17 18.48
CA ALA A 102 -10.21 18.68 19.36
C ALA A 102 -11.49 19.14 18.61
N GLY A 103 -11.49 19.04 17.28
CA GLY A 103 -12.53 19.55 16.39
C GLY A 103 -12.31 20.99 15.93
N VAL A 104 -12.59 21.27 14.66
CA VAL A 104 -12.37 22.59 14.05
C VAL A 104 -13.58 23.47 14.23
N ARG A 105 -13.36 24.67 14.76
CA ARG A 105 -14.41 25.68 14.86
C ARG A 105 -14.48 26.49 13.57
N LEU A 106 -15.65 26.54 12.96
CA LEU A 106 -15.93 27.25 11.72
C LEU A 106 -17.14 28.16 11.92
N ASP A 107 -17.01 29.40 11.47
CA ASP A 107 -18.13 30.33 11.37
C ASP A 107 -18.58 30.39 9.91
N ILE A 108 -19.83 29.97 9.67
CA ILE A 108 -20.41 29.86 8.33
C ILE A 108 -21.38 31.03 8.14
N PRO A 109 -21.11 31.97 7.23
CA PRO A 109 -22.01 33.09 6.96
C PRO A 109 -23.43 32.64 6.56
N PRO A 110 -24.43 33.54 6.62
CA PRO A 110 -25.78 33.26 6.14
C PRO A 110 -25.79 32.79 4.69
N LYS A 111 -26.60 31.76 4.37
CA LYS A 111 -26.82 31.26 3.00
C LYS A 111 -25.53 30.96 2.21
N SER A 112 -24.43 30.67 2.89
CA SER A 112 -23.14 30.45 2.26
C SER A 112 -22.64 29.02 2.42
N VAL A 113 -21.53 28.74 1.75
CA VAL A 113 -20.80 27.48 1.80
C VAL A 113 -19.38 27.78 2.27
N VAL A 114 -18.89 26.99 3.23
CA VAL A 114 -17.51 27.05 3.72
C VAL A 114 -16.88 25.68 3.53
N ARG A 115 -15.62 25.66 3.10
CA ARG A 115 -14.84 24.44 2.90
C ARG A 115 -13.73 24.36 3.92
N ALA A 116 -13.64 23.23 4.59
CA ALA A 116 -12.56 22.90 5.51
C ALA A 116 -11.73 21.77 4.91
N ARG A 117 -10.41 21.95 4.87
CA ARG A 117 -9.48 20.97 4.33
C ARG A 117 -8.55 20.46 5.41
N TYR A 118 -8.27 19.16 5.37
CA TYR A 118 -7.25 18.56 6.22
C TYR A 118 -6.52 17.47 5.46
N ARG A 119 -5.36 17.09 6.00
CA ARG A 119 -4.48 16.10 5.38
C ARG A 119 -4.41 14.86 6.25
N VAL A 120 -4.38 13.70 5.61
CA VAL A 120 -4.16 12.41 6.27
C VAL A 120 -2.98 11.68 5.64
N ARG A 121 -2.30 10.85 6.44
CA ARG A 121 -1.29 9.92 5.99
C ARG A 121 -1.67 8.52 6.49
N PRO A 122 -2.01 7.57 5.60
CA PRO A 122 -2.22 6.18 5.98
C PRO A 122 -0.95 5.55 6.55
N ARG A 123 -1.09 4.85 7.68
CA ARG A 123 0.00 4.08 8.34
C ARG A 123 -0.04 2.59 8.03
N THR A 124 -1.16 2.09 7.52
CA THR A 124 -1.37 0.69 7.13
C THR A 124 -2.04 0.67 5.77
N ARG A 125 -1.75 -0.37 4.97
CA ARG A 125 -2.52 -0.70 3.76
C ARG A 125 -3.87 -1.30 4.16
N GLY A 126 -4.84 -1.27 3.26
CA GLY A 126 -6.17 -1.80 3.55
C GLY A 126 -7.30 -1.00 2.93
N PHE A 127 -8.51 -1.38 3.30
CA PHE A 127 -9.73 -0.63 3.04
C PHE A 127 -10.10 0.11 4.33
N LEU A 128 -9.66 1.36 4.44
CA LEU A 128 -9.83 2.15 5.66
C LEU A 128 -11.17 2.87 5.62
N ALA A 129 -12.00 2.63 6.63
CA ALA A 129 -13.29 3.27 6.74
C ALA A 129 -13.15 4.72 7.20
N MET A 130 -13.99 5.57 6.65
CA MET A 130 -14.22 6.92 7.12
C MET A 130 -15.70 7.01 7.46
N GLY A 131 -16.01 7.27 8.72
CA GLY A 131 -17.37 7.23 9.27
C GLY A 131 -18.15 8.51 9.01
N ALA A 132 -19.02 8.86 9.96
CA ALA A 132 -19.86 10.04 9.89
C ALA A 132 -19.09 11.33 10.17
N ILE A 133 -19.62 12.45 9.67
CA ILE A 133 -19.17 13.78 10.06
C ILE A 133 -19.98 14.21 11.29
N HIS A 134 -19.29 14.55 12.37
CA HIS A 134 -19.89 15.02 13.60
C HIS A 134 -19.87 16.54 13.66
N LEU A 135 -21.05 17.14 13.83
CA LEU A 135 -21.23 18.58 13.91
C LEU A 135 -21.83 18.95 15.26
N ARG A 136 -21.29 20.01 15.87
CA ARG A 136 -21.93 20.71 16.99
C ARG A 136 -22.19 22.14 16.57
N THR A 137 -23.44 22.51 16.37
CA THR A 137 -23.83 23.87 16.01
C THR A 137 -24.26 24.63 17.25
N ARG A 138 -23.68 25.81 17.46
CA ARG A 138 -24.08 26.73 18.53
C ARG A 138 -25.46 27.31 18.22
N SER A 139 -26.32 27.33 19.23
CA SER A 139 -27.67 27.87 19.12
C SER A 139 -27.69 29.41 19.01
N PRO A 140 -28.78 30.02 18.51
CA PRO A 140 -28.89 31.47 18.35
C PRO A 140 -28.57 32.28 19.61
N TRP A 141 -29.13 31.90 20.76
CA TRP A 141 -28.86 32.60 22.02
C TRP A 141 -27.56 32.11 22.69
N GLY A 142 -26.94 31.06 22.14
CA GLY A 142 -25.74 30.44 22.66
C GLY A 142 -25.97 29.67 23.97
N LEU A 143 -27.23 29.34 24.27
CA LEU A 143 -27.63 28.53 25.42
C LEU A 143 -27.40 27.04 25.18
N ALA A 144 -27.40 26.58 23.94
CA ALA A 144 -27.28 25.16 23.62
C ALA A 144 -26.29 24.90 22.48
N TRP A 145 -25.76 23.68 22.46
CA TRP A 145 -25.16 23.06 21.30
C TRP A 145 -26.12 22.00 20.76
N ARG A 146 -26.49 22.13 19.49
CA ARG A 146 -27.18 21.06 18.77
C ARG A 146 -26.13 20.15 18.15
N ARG A 147 -26.19 18.86 18.49
CA ARG A 147 -25.37 17.81 17.87
C ARG A 147 -26.12 17.28 16.64
N SER A 148 -25.41 17.03 15.55
CA SER A 148 -25.92 16.34 14.37
C SER A 148 -24.81 15.51 13.76
N ASN A 149 -25.16 14.31 13.29
CA ASN A 149 -24.28 13.44 12.55
C ASN A 149 -24.73 13.45 11.10
N VAL A 150 -23.80 13.65 10.18
CA VAL A 150 -24.05 13.55 8.76
C VAL A 150 -23.43 12.25 8.28
N ASP A 151 -24.25 11.35 7.76
CA ASP A 151 -23.74 10.15 7.12
C ASP A 151 -22.98 10.56 5.86
N ALA A 152 -21.69 10.24 5.85
CA ALA A 152 -20.78 10.55 4.77
C ALA A 152 -19.90 9.35 4.44
N ALA A 153 -20.32 8.14 4.81
CA ALA A 153 -19.51 6.92 4.77
C ALA A 153 -18.68 6.80 3.48
N HIS A 154 -17.38 6.61 3.65
CA HIS A 154 -16.42 6.49 2.55
C HIS A 154 -15.38 5.45 2.90
N THR A 155 -14.89 4.72 1.90
CA THR A 155 -13.82 3.74 2.10
C THR A 155 -12.63 4.14 1.25
N LEU A 156 -11.49 4.31 1.91
CA LEU A 156 -10.22 4.65 1.27
C LEU A 156 -9.43 3.36 1.01
N GLN A 157 -9.23 3.02 -0.26
CA GLN A 157 -8.34 1.92 -0.64
C GLN A 157 -6.89 2.39 -0.58
N VAL A 158 -6.14 1.93 0.42
CA VAL A 158 -4.71 2.24 0.60
C VAL A 158 -3.85 1.17 -0.06
N GLN A 159 -3.13 1.58 -1.10
CA GLN A 159 -2.25 0.72 -1.89
C GLN A 159 -0.79 0.75 -1.38
N PRO A 160 0.07 -0.24 -1.72
CA PRO A 160 1.47 -0.36 -1.28
C PRO A 160 2.46 0.81 -1.54
N GLY A 161 2.00 1.96 -2.01
CA GLY A 161 2.79 3.21 -2.01
C GLY A 161 4.11 3.17 -2.79
N ILE A 162 4.07 2.74 -4.06
CA ILE A 162 5.27 2.65 -4.92
C ILE A 162 6.02 3.99 -5.02
N ARG A 163 5.31 5.10 -5.20
CA ARG A 163 5.91 6.43 -5.39
C ARG A 163 6.70 6.90 -4.18
N SER A 164 6.21 6.66 -2.97
CA SER A 164 6.95 6.97 -1.74
C SER A 164 8.24 6.14 -1.62
N LEU A 165 8.19 4.85 -1.98
CA LEU A 165 9.38 3.99 -1.97
C LEU A 165 10.44 4.43 -2.99
N LEU A 166 10.01 4.99 -4.13
CA LEU A 166 10.92 5.58 -5.11
C LEU A 166 11.44 6.97 -4.70
N ARG A 167 10.76 7.67 -3.77
CA ARG A 167 11.13 9.01 -3.29
C ARG A 167 12.10 9.00 -2.10
N ASP A 168 12.04 8.00 -1.23
CA ASP A 168 12.93 7.87 -0.04
C ASP A 168 14.40 7.58 -0.39
N ARG A 169 14.81 7.89 -1.62
CA ARG A 169 16.20 7.89 -2.07
C ARG A 169 16.57 9.16 -2.79
N SER A 170 17.67 9.75 -2.31
CA SER A 170 18.57 10.60 -3.06
C SER A 170 18.76 10.03 -4.48
N GLY A 171 18.22 10.74 -5.47
CA GLY A 171 17.83 10.24 -6.79
C GLY A 171 18.94 9.74 -7.73
N HIS A 172 20.14 9.35 -7.27
CA HIS A 172 21.28 9.05 -8.15
C HIS A 172 21.51 7.56 -8.47
N ALA A 173 21.20 6.63 -7.56
CA ALA A 173 21.28 5.18 -7.85
C ALA A 173 20.03 4.70 -8.62
N LEU A 174 18.86 5.19 -8.21
CA LEU A 174 17.57 4.85 -8.80
C LEU A 174 17.37 5.45 -10.21
N ARG A 175 17.78 6.71 -10.45
CA ARG A 175 17.77 7.26 -11.82
C ARG A 175 18.67 6.46 -12.75
N ARG A 176 19.80 5.90 -12.27
CA ARG A 176 20.64 5.01 -13.08
C ARG A 176 19.98 3.65 -13.31
N GLY A 177 19.34 3.04 -12.31
CA GLY A 177 18.58 1.79 -12.46
C GLY A 177 17.35 1.93 -13.36
N LEU A 178 16.50 2.93 -13.12
CA LEU A 178 15.30 3.23 -13.93
C LEU A 178 15.64 3.80 -15.30
N ARG A 179 16.71 4.60 -15.46
CA ARG A 179 17.23 4.94 -16.79
C ARG A 179 17.90 3.73 -17.44
N ARG A 180 18.50 2.77 -16.75
CA ARG A 180 18.98 1.53 -17.38
C ARG A 180 17.82 0.60 -17.77
N ALA A 181 16.81 0.43 -16.91
CA ALA A 181 15.61 -0.35 -17.20
C ALA A 181 14.69 0.32 -18.23
N GLY A 182 14.69 1.66 -18.29
CA GLY A 182 13.93 2.48 -19.24
C GLY A 182 14.70 2.94 -20.48
N SER A 183 16.04 3.00 -20.46
CA SER A 183 16.92 3.18 -21.63
C SER A 183 17.36 1.86 -22.23
N ARG A 184 17.12 0.72 -21.56
CA ARG A 184 16.65 -0.50 -22.22
C ARG A 184 15.20 -0.32 -22.68
N ARG A 185 14.88 0.86 -23.22
CA ARG A 185 13.93 0.99 -24.30
C ARG A 185 14.41 -0.04 -25.30
N SER A 186 13.66 -1.13 -25.39
CA SER A 186 13.17 -1.59 -26.67
C SER A 186 14.15 -1.25 -27.79
N ARG A 187 15.28 -1.96 -27.85
CA ARG A 187 15.61 -2.49 -29.17
C ARG A 187 14.34 -3.26 -29.52
N GLN A 188 13.59 -2.73 -30.47
CA GLN A 188 12.47 -3.41 -31.09
C GLN A 188 13.01 -4.77 -31.50
N TRP A 189 12.81 -5.76 -30.65
CA TRP A 189 13.19 -7.13 -30.95
C TRP A 189 11.90 -7.78 -31.42
N GLY A 190 11.72 -7.67 -32.74
CA GLY A 190 11.11 -8.71 -33.55
C GLY A 190 12.05 -9.89 -33.77
N ASP A 191 13.14 -10.01 -33.00
CA ASP A 191 13.97 -11.21 -32.95
C ASP A 191 13.37 -12.15 -31.89
N GLY A 192 12.29 -12.83 -32.26
CA GLY A 192 11.97 -14.11 -31.66
C GLY A 192 13.18 -15.04 -31.67
N ARG A 193 13.26 -15.97 -30.72
CA ARG A 193 14.34 -16.97 -30.70
C ARG A 193 14.00 -18.21 -31.54
N GLU A 194 12.72 -18.41 -31.83
CA GLU A 194 12.25 -19.54 -32.64
C GLU A 194 12.05 -19.04 -34.08
N PHE A 195 12.75 -19.70 -35.01
CA PHE A 195 12.57 -19.51 -36.45
C PHE A 195 11.13 -19.89 -36.81
N GLU A 196 10.36 -18.94 -37.34
CA GLU A 196 8.98 -19.17 -37.76
C GLU A 196 8.94 -19.56 -39.24
N SER A 197 9.53 -18.73 -40.09
CA SER A 197 9.53 -18.93 -41.54
C SER A 197 10.62 -18.11 -42.24
N LEU A 198 10.86 -18.44 -43.51
CA LEU A 198 11.68 -17.64 -44.41
C LEU A 198 10.75 -16.73 -45.22
N ARG A 199 10.98 -15.42 -45.19
CA ARG A 199 10.29 -14.45 -46.06
C ARG A 199 11.26 -13.75 -46.98
N ASP A 200 10.75 -13.23 -48.10
CA ASP A 200 11.54 -12.43 -49.01
C ASP A 200 11.99 -11.13 -48.33
N TYR A 201 13.23 -10.72 -48.61
CA TYR A 201 13.80 -9.47 -48.14
C TYR A 201 13.02 -8.28 -48.71
N ALA A 202 12.60 -7.38 -47.84
CA ALA A 202 11.96 -6.12 -48.21
C ALA A 202 12.94 -4.96 -48.01
N GLU A 203 12.77 -3.92 -48.81
CA GLU A 203 13.59 -2.72 -48.72
C GLU A 203 13.36 -2.04 -47.36
N GLY A 204 14.41 -1.96 -46.53
CA GLY A 204 14.36 -1.49 -45.14
C GLY A 204 14.66 -2.57 -44.09
N ASP A 205 14.74 -3.84 -44.47
CA ASP A 205 15.16 -4.93 -43.58
C ASP A 205 16.66 -4.85 -43.22
N ASP A 206 17.03 -5.23 -42.00
CA ASP A 206 18.44 -5.24 -41.57
C ASP A 206 19.21 -6.34 -42.35
N PRO A 207 20.32 -6.03 -43.05
CA PRO A 207 21.11 -7.04 -43.75
C PRO A 207 21.65 -8.17 -42.85
N ARG A 208 21.69 -7.97 -41.53
CA ARG A 208 22.14 -8.98 -40.56
C ARG A 208 21.17 -10.15 -40.36
N ILE A 209 19.88 -9.96 -40.67
CA ILE A 209 18.86 -11.02 -40.54
C ILE A 209 18.71 -11.86 -41.82
N VAL A 210 19.52 -11.57 -42.85
CA VAL A 210 19.57 -12.33 -44.10
C VAL A 210 20.17 -13.71 -43.85
N ASP A 211 19.45 -14.75 -44.26
CA ASP A 211 20.00 -16.09 -44.29
C ASP A 211 20.75 -16.29 -45.62
N TRP A 212 22.07 -16.10 -45.57
CA TRP A 212 22.93 -16.21 -46.76
C TRP A 212 22.90 -17.59 -47.40
N LYS A 213 22.70 -18.65 -46.60
CA LYS A 213 22.64 -20.04 -47.10
C LYS A 213 21.33 -20.31 -47.83
N ALA A 214 20.21 -19.86 -47.29
CA ALA A 214 18.91 -19.96 -47.94
C ALA A 214 18.81 -19.05 -49.17
N SER A 215 19.39 -17.84 -49.09
CA SER A 215 19.44 -16.88 -50.20
C SER A 215 20.24 -17.42 -51.39
N ALA A 216 21.38 -18.06 -51.13
CA ALA A 216 22.18 -18.72 -52.16
C ALA A 216 21.42 -19.85 -52.88
N LYS A 217 20.62 -20.63 -52.14
CA LYS A 217 19.83 -21.73 -52.72
C LYS A 217 18.61 -21.25 -53.51
N ARG A 218 18.00 -20.13 -53.11
CA ARG A 218 16.77 -19.60 -53.71
C ARG A 218 17.02 -18.53 -54.79
N GLN A 219 18.26 -18.10 -54.99
CA GLN A 219 18.67 -17.01 -55.88
C GLN A 219 17.89 -15.69 -55.68
N ARG A 220 17.44 -15.46 -54.44
CA ARG A 220 16.81 -14.21 -53.99
C ARG A 220 17.16 -13.98 -52.52
N PHE A 221 17.19 -12.72 -52.09
CA PHE A 221 17.45 -12.39 -50.68
C PHE A 221 16.27 -12.82 -49.81
N VAL A 222 16.57 -13.62 -48.81
CA VAL A 222 15.57 -14.15 -47.87
C VAL A 222 16.02 -13.85 -46.46
N VAL A 223 15.10 -13.33 -45.65
CA VAL A 223 15.32 -13.02 -44.24
C VAL A 223 14.63 -14.05 -43.35
N ARG A 224 15.21 -14.31 -42.19
CA ARG A 224 14.58 -15.14 -41.15
C ARG A 224 13.48 -14.33 -40.48
N ASN A 225 12.24 -14.81 -40.54
CA ASN A 225 11.15 -14.29 -39.73
C ASN A 225 11.14 -15.07 -38.41
N TYR A 226 11.19 -14.36 -37.29
CA TYR A 226 11.17 -14.96 -35.97
C TYR A 226 9.81 -14.73 -35.30
N GLU A 227 9.26 -15.75 -34.64
CA GLU A 227 7.96 -15.65 -33.95
C GLU A 227 8.07 -14.68 -32.76
N ALA A 228 7.12 -13.75 -32.61
CA ALA A 228 7.08 -12.87 -31.44
C ALA A 228 7.18 -13.69 -30.14
N GLU A 229 8.06 -13.25 -29.22
CA GLU A 229 8.33 -13.94 -27.96
C GLU A 229 7.01 -14.31 -27.26
N ARG A 230 6.76 -15.61 -27.09
CA ARG A 230 5.50 -16.11 -26.52
C ARG A 230 5.26 -15.44 -25.17
N SER A 231 4.05 -14.90 -24.99
CA SER A 231 3.58 -14.41 -23.68
C SER A 231 3.92 -15.40 -22.56
N GLN A 232 4.90 -15.05 -21.72
CA GLN A 232 5.34 -15.89 -20.61
C GLN A 232 4.35 -15.73 -19.46
N ASN A 233 4.30 -16.74 -18.59
CA ASN A 233 3.55 -16.65 -17.35
C ASN A 233 4.48 -16.24 -16.22
N VAL A 234 4.09 -15.20 -15.49
CA VAL A 234 4.75 -14.75 -14.25
C VAL A 234 3.74 -14.92 -13.12
N VAL A 235 4.13 -15.57 -12.03
CA VAL A 235 3.33 -15.76 -10.83
C VAL A 235 3.98 -15.00 -9.70
N LEU A 236 3.25 -14.06 -9.11
CA LEU A 236 3.64 -13.36 -7.90
C LEU A 236 3.16 -14.17 -6.70
N ALA A 237 4.06 -14.90 -6.04
CA ALA A 237 3.78 -15.59 -4.79
C ALA A 237 4.20 -14.68 -3.62
N ILE A 238 3.26 -14.27 -2.78
CA ILE A 238 3.48 -13.36 -1.67
C ILE A 238 3.25 -14.11 -0.36
N ASP A 239 4.31 -14.25 0.45
CA ASP A 239 4.19 -14.65 1.84
C ASP A 239 3.56 -13.51 2.67
N ALA A 240 2.54 -13.85 3.45
CA ALA A 240 1.82 -13.00 4.39
C ALA A 240 1.86 -13.53 5.84
N GLY A 241 2.80 -14.42 6.15
CA GLY A 241 3.05 -14.93 7.49
C GLY A 241 3.81 -13.95 8.39
N ARG A 242 4.22 -14.45 9.56
CA ARG A 242 4.78 -13.64 10.66
C ARG A 242 6.03 -12.86 10.28
N HIS A 243 6.90 -13.41 9.43
CA HIS A 243 8.17 -12.77 9.06
C HIS A 243 7.95 -11.58 8.14
N MET A 244 6.89 -11.64 7.34
CA MET A 244 6.49 -10.57 6.43
C MET A 244 5.76 -9.41 7.15
N ARG A 245 5.36 -9.62 8.41
CA ARG A 245 4.79 -8.60 9.31
C ARG A 245 5.84 -7.69 9.96
N GLU A 246 7.11 -8.08 9.96
CA GLU A 246 8.17 -7.29 10.56
C GLU A 246 8.19 -5.86 10.00
N ARG A 247 8.30 -4.86 10.88
CA ARG A 247 8.36 -3.46 10.47
C ARG A 247 9.78 -3.07 10.06
N LEU A 248 9.94 -2.73 8.80
CA LEU A 248 11.15 -2.17 8.23
C LEU A 248 10.93 -0.65 8.08
N ALA A 249 11.44 0.11 9.05
CA ALA A 249 11.13 1.52 9.24
C ALA A 249 9.62 1.78 9.50
N ASP A 250 8.92 2.49 8.61
CA ASP A 250 7.52 2.89 8.79
C ASP A 250 6.51 1.89 8.21
N ARG A 251 6.97 0.81 7.56
CA ARG A 251 6.16 -0.15 6.80
C ARG A 251 6.45 -1.59 7.20
N GLU A 252 5.53 -2.50 6.90
CA GLU A 252 5.80 -3.92 7.01
C GLU A 252 6.65 -4.40 5.82
N ARG A 253 7.44 -5.45 6.03
CA ARG A 253 8.24 -6.10 4.98
C ARG A 253 7.40 -6.49 3.76
N VAL A 254 6.17 -6.97 3.98
CA VAL A 254 5.22 -7.29 2.91
C VAL A 254 4.86 -6.09 2.04
N ASP A 255 4.87 -4.86 2.55
CA ASP A 255 4.52 -3.67 1.76
C ASP A 255 5.55 -3.43 0.64
N PHE A 256 6.83 -3.70 0.92
CA PHE A 256 7.89 -3.66 -0.07
C PHE A 256 7.74 -4.77 -1.11
N ALA A 257 7.37 -5.98 -0.67
CA ALA A 257 7.10 -7.12 -1.57
C ALA A 257 5.92 -6.84 -2.50
N LEU A 258 4.81 -6.34 -1.99
CA LEU A 258 3.63 -5.99 -2.78
C LEU A 258 3.92 -4.85 -3.76
N ALA A 259 4.67 -3.83 -3.34
CA ALA A 259 5.09 -2.76 -4.24
C ALA A 259 6.03 -3.26 -5.36
N ALA A 260 6.99 -4.13 -5.03
CA ALA A 260 7.84 -4.80 -6.02
C ALA A 260 7.03 -5.66 -6.98
N GLY A 261 6.10 -6.48 -6.47
CA GLY A 261 5.20 -7.30 -7.27
C GLY A 261 4.33 -6.48 -8.20
N MET A 262 3.80 -5.34 -7.75
CA MET A 262 2.97 -4.46 -8.58
C MET A 262 3.77 -3.77 -9.68
N MET A 263 5.02 -3.37 -9.40
CA MET A 263 5.93 -2.88 -10.43
C MET A 263 6.31 -3.95 -11.44
N LEU A 264 6.63 -5.16 -10.97
CA LEU A 264 6.93 -6.30 -11.81
C LEU A 264 5.74 -6.65 -12.71
N ALA A 265 4.52 -6.70 -12.17
CA ALA A 265 3.32 -6.96 -12.95
C ALA A 265 3.11 -5.92 -14.06
N ASN A 266 3.30 -4.64 -13.76
CA ASN A 266 3.17 -3.58 -14.76
C ASN A 266 4.24 -3.71 -15.85
N ARG A 267 5.46 -4.15 -15.50
CA ARG A 267 6.52 -4.41 -16.48
C ARG A 267 6.26 -5.66 -17.31
N ALA A 268 5.86 -6.77 -16.67
CA ALA A 268 5.46 -8.00 -17.35
C ALA A 268 4.36 -7.72 -18.38
N ARG A 269 3.36 -6.91 -17.99
CA ARG A 269 2.32 -6.41 -18.90
C ARG A 269 2.87 -5.67 -20.12
N SER A 270 3.90 -4.85 -19.94
CA SER A 270 4.55 -4.12 -21.06
C SER A 270 5.29 -5.05 -22.04
N PHE A 271 5.67 -6.25 -21.59
CA PHE A 271 6.25 -7.31 -22.42
C PHE A 271 5.21 -8.29 -22.98
N GLY A 272 3.90 -8.07 -22.72
CA GLY A 272 2.84 -8.99 -23.16
C GLY A 272 2.71 -10.25 -22.29
N ASP A 273 3.43 -10.33 -21.16
CA ASP A 273 3.38 -11.48 -20.25
C ASP A 273 2.09 -11.50 -19.43
N ARG A 274 1.67 -12.71 -19.06
CA ARG A 274 0.52 -12.96 -18.18
C ARG A 274 0.98 -13.01 -16.73
N VAL A 275 0.23 -12.38 -15.84
CA VAL A 275 0.53 -12.30 -14.40
C VAL A 275 -0.53 -13.05 -13.61
N GLY A 276 -0.10 -14.00 -12.79
CA GLY A 276 -0.89 -14.70 -11.78
C GLY A 276 -0.44 -14.28 -10.39
N THR A 277 -1.27 -14.50 -9.39
CA THR A 277 -0.99 -14.11 -8.01
C THR A 277 -1.36 -15.23 -7.05
N VAL A 278 -0.50 -15.50 -6.07
CA VAL A 278 -0.78 -16.34 -4.92
C VAL A 278 -0.39 -15.54 -3.68
N VAL A 279 -1.31 -15.37 -2.74
CA VAL A 279 -1.04 -14.79 -1.43
C VAL A 279 -1.37 -15.86 -0.40
N PHE A 280 -0.43 -16.12 0.50
CA PHE A 280 -0.56 -17.22 1.46
C PHE A 280 0.15 -16.90 2.77
N ASP A 281 -0.28 -17.58 3.82
CA ASP A 281 0.35 -17.66 5.13
C ASP A 281 0.33 -19.15 5.54
N ASP A 282 -0.30 -19.57 6.63
CA ASP A 282 -0.58 -20.98 6.89
C ASP A 282 -1.66 -21.55 5.95
N GLU A 283 -2.43 -20.67 5.29
CA GLU A 283 -3.47 -21.00 4.30
C GLU A 283 -3.34 -20.17 3.00
N ILE A 284 -4.13 -20.49 1.97
CA ILE A 284 -4.21 -19.68 0.74
C ILE A 284 -5.21 -18.54 0.94
N GLN A 285 -4.72 -17.31 1.07
CA GLN A 285 -5.58 -16.11 1.14
C GLN A 285 -6.15 -15.71 -0.22
N HIS A 286 -5.34 -15.84 -1.28
CA HIS A 286 -5.73 -15.45 -2.63
C HIS A 286 -5.00 -16.29 -3.67
N LEU A 287 -5.70 -16.65 -4.74
CA LEU A 287 -5.12 -17.36 -5.87
C LEU A 287 -5.81 -16.95 -7.17
N SER A 288 -5.03 -16.44 -8.11
CA SER A 288 -5.48 -16.08 -9.46
C SER A 288 -4.49 -16.58 -10.51
N PRO A 289 -4.97 -17.27 -11.57
CA PRO A 289 -4.08 -17.81 -12.60
C PRO A 289 -3.48 -16.72 -13.49
N PRO A 290 -2.32 -17.00 -14.12
CA PRO A 290 -1.71 -16.07 -15.07
C PRO A 290 -2.67 -15.62 -16.17
N ARG A 291 -3.02 -14.33 -16.15
CA ARG A 291 -3.84 -13.66 -17.16
C ARG A 291 -3.20 -12.33 -17.54
N ARG A 292 -3.72 -11.67 -18.58
CA ARG A 292 -3.26 -10.30 -18.90
C ARG A 292 -3.48 -9.43 -17.66
N SER A 293 -2.42 -8.80 -17.17
CA SER A 293 -2.48 -8.03 -15.92
C SER A 293 -3.48 -6.87 -16.03
N ASP A 294 -4.43 -6.84 -15.09
CA ASP A 294 -5.23 -5.66 -14.77
C ASP A 294 -4.63 -4.98 -13.51
N PRO A 295 -3.98 -3.80 -13.66
CA PRO A 295 -3.38 -3.10 -12.54
C PRO A 295 -4.39 -2.70 -11.47
N ALA A 296 -5.64 -2.39 -11.82
CA ALA A 296 -6.64 -1.97 -10.86
C ALA A 296 -7.11 -3.14 -9.98
N ALA A 297 -7.33 -4.31 -10.59
CA ALA A 297 -7.64 -5.54 -9.88
C ALA A 297 -6.48 -5.97 -8.98
N LEU A 298 -5.25 -5.99 -9.50
CA LEU A 298 -4.07 -6.35 -8.71
C LEU A 298 -3.85 -5.39 -7.52
N ALA A 299 -4.00 -4.09 -7.75
CA ALA A 299 -3.87 -3.11 -6.68
C ALA A 299 -4.97 -3.23 -5.62
N ARG A 300 -6.16 -3.74 -5.97
CA ARG A 300 -7.23 -4.06 -5.02
C ARG A 300 -6.91 -5.30 -4.20
N ILE A 301 -6.41 -6.36 -4.85
CA ILE A 301 -5.94 -7.57 -4.18
C ILE A 301 -4.84 -7.20 -3.18
N PHE A 302 -3.81 -6.48 -3.64
CA PHE A 302 -2.66 -6.10 -2.81
C PHE A 302 -3.00 -5.12 -1.69
N ALA A 303 -3.98 -4.23 -1.89
CA ALA A 303 -4.50 -3.41 -0.80
C ALA A 303 -5.16 -4.26 0.30
N GLY A 304 -5.78 -5.39 -0.06
CA GLY A 304 -6.46 -6.29 0.87
C GLY A 304 -5.57 -7.32 1.57
N VAL A 305 -4.30 -7.44 1.22
CA VAL A 305 -3.38 -8.43 1.83
C VAL A 305 -3.10 -8.07 3.28
N GLN A 306 -3.43 -8.97 4.20
CA GLN A 306 -3.15 -8.80 5.63
C GLN A 306 -2.11 -9.84 6.08
N THR A 307 -1.17 -9.40 6.90
CA THR A 307 -0.16 -10.29 7.49
C THR A 307 -0.68 -10.89 8.79
N ARG A 308 -0.52 -12.20 8.96
CA ARG A 308 -0.92 -12.92 10.18
C ARG A 308 0.31 -13.37 10.96
N PRO A 309 0.26 -13.42 12.31
CA PRO A 309 1.36 -13.88 13.15
C PRO A 309 1.46 -15.41 13.18
N VAL A 310 1.44 -16.05 12.01
CA VAL A 310 1.49 -17.50 11.81
C VAL A 310 2.68 -17.88 10.94
N GLU A 311 3.16 -19.12 11.05
CA GLU A 311 4.21 -19.63 10.16
C GLU A 311 3.65 -19.90 8.76
N PRO A 312 4.35 -19.46 7.70
CA PRO A 312 3.90 -19.72 6.34
C PRO A 312 4.04 -21.20 5.94
N ASN A 313 2.98 -21.75 5.34
CA ASN A 313 2.97 -23.12 4.84
C ASN A 313 3.42 -23.17 3.37
N TYR A 314 4.74 -23.04 3.16
CA TYR A 314 5.34 -23.11 1.81
C TYR A 314 5.01 -24.41 1.04
N PRO A 315 5.01 -25.61 1.67
CA PRO A 315 4.62 -26.83 0.98
C PRO A 315 3.19 -26.76 0.43
N LEU A 316 2.22 -26.30 1.22
CA LEU A 316 0.82 -26.12 0.77
C LEU A 316 0.73 -25.11 -0.38
N ALA A 317 1.37 -23.95 -0.22
CA ALA A 317 1.32 -22.87 -1.20
C ALA A 317 1.89 -23.29 -2.55
N LEU A 318 3.09 -23.87 -2.55
CA LEU A 318 3.79 -24.26 -3.77
C LEU A 318 3.17 -25.52 -4.41
N ALA A 319 2.66 -26.47 -3.64
CA ALA A 319 1.88 -27.59 -4.18
C ALA A 319 0.57 -27.14 -4.83
N THR A 320 -0.14 -26.20 -4.20
CA THR A 320 -1.37 -25.61 -4.76
C THR A 320 -1.06 -24.86 -6.06
N LEU A 321 0.01 -24.05 -6.08
CA LEU A 321 0.48 -23.35 -7.26
C LEU A 321 0.75 -24.31 -8.41
N SER A 322 1.54 -25.37 -8.20
CA SER A 322 1.85 -26.36 -9.24
C SER A 322 0.62 -27.08 -9.77
N ARG A 323 -0.36 -27.38 -8.92
CA ARG A 323 -1.61 -28.02 -9.32
C ARG A 323 -2.50 -27.10 -10.17
N THR A 324 -2.57 -25.83 -9.81
CA THR A 324 -3.41 -24.85 -10.52
C THR A 324 -2.76 -24.38 -11.82
N PHE A 325 -1.47 -24.08 -11.82
CA PHE A 325 -0.78 -23.46 -12.95
C PHE A 325 -0.01 -24.51 -13.75
N ARG A 326 -0.68 -25.10 -14.75
CA ARG A 326 -0.07 -26.19 -15.54
C ARG A 326 1.01 -25.77 -16.54
N LYS A 327 1.05 -24.49 -16.92
CA LYS A 327 2.07 -23.97 -17.84
C LYS A 327 3.30 -23.53 -17.06
N ARG A 328 4.49 -23.84 -17.59
CA ARG A 328 5.77 -23.34 -17.06
C ARG A 328 5.67 -21.83 -16.86
N SER A 329 6.07 -21.37 -15.68
CA SER A 329 5.88 -19.99 -15.22
C SER A 329 7.09 -19.55 -14.41
N LEU A 330 7.42 -18.26 -14.45
CA LEU A 330 8.30 -17.63 -13.48
C LEU A 330 7.55 -17.55 -12.16
N VAL A 331 7.99 -18.25 -11.12
CA VAL A 331 7.40 -18.13 -9.78
C VAL A 331 8.28 -17.19 -8.97
N VAL A 332 7.84 -15.94 -8.83
CA VAL A 332 8.51 -14.92 -8.03
C VAL A 332 7.94 -14.97 -6.62
N LEU A 333 8.65 -15.64 -5.72
CA LEU A 333 8.28 -15.76 -4.31
C LEU A 333 8.91 -14.65 -3.49
N PHE A 334 8.09 -13.76 -2.96
CA PHE A 334 8.51 -12.77 -1.98
C PHE A 334 8.35 -13.37 -0.58
N CYS A 335 9.45 -13.54 0.11
CA CYS A 335 9.52 -14.22 1.41
C CYS A 335 10.62 -13.60 2.28
N ASP A 336 10.71 -14.06 3.52
CA ASP A 336 11.92 -13.90 4.32
C ASP A 336 12.70 -15.21 4.40
N VAL A 337 14.00 -15.10 4.66
CA VAL A 337 14.92 -16.21 4.91
C VAL A 337 15.63 -15.91 6.23
N ILE A 338 15.44 -16.76 7.23
CA ILE A 338 15.99 -16.52 8.57
C ILE A 338 17.17 -17.44 8.80
N ASP A 339 16.89 -18.69 9.15
CA ASP A 339 17.89 -19.71 9.38
C ASP A 339 17.55 -20.99 8.61
N GLU A 340 18.50 -21.92 8.58
CA GLU A 340 18.38 -23.16 7.83
C GLU A 340 17.26 -24.06 8.35
N ALA A 341 17.07 -24.15 9.68
CA ALA A 341 16.07 -25.01 10.28
C ALA A 341 14.65 -24.55 9.90
N VAL A 342 14.38 -23.26 10.04
CA VAL A 342 13.11 -22.61 9.70
C VAL A 342 12.88 -22.59 8.19
N SER A 343 13.94 -22.40 7.40
CA SER A 343 13.82 -22.25 5.94
C SER A 343 13.91 -23.57 5.17
N SER A 344 14.19 -24.70 5.83
CA SER A 344 14.32 -26.02 5.18
C SER A 344 13.10 -26.40 4.34
N ALA A 345 11.89 -26.13 4.85
CA ALA A 345 10.64 -26.36 4.14
C ALA A 345 10.49 -25.46 2.90
N LEU A 346 10.95 -24.20 2.98
CA LEU A 346 11.00 -23.27 1.86
C LEU A 346 11.95 -23.77 0.76
N VAL A 347 13.19 -24.12 1.12
CA VAL A 347 14.20 -24.63 0.16
C VAL A 347 13.69 -25.89 -0.53
N THR A 348 13.18 -26.85 0.23
CA THR A 348 12.65 -28.11 -0.31
C THR A 348 11.48 -27.88 -1.26
N SER A 349 10.57 -26.96 -0.90
CA SER A 349 9.39 -26.66 -1.72
C SER A 349 9.75 -25.90 -2.99
N LEU A 350 10.73 -24.98 -2.95
CA LEU A 350 11.25 -24.29 -4.12
C LEU A 350 12.08 -25.19 -5.04
N ALA A 351 12.88 -26.11 -4.49
CA ALA A 351 13.59 -27.09 -5.30
C ALA A 351 12.60 -28.00 -6.05
N ARG A 352 11.53 -28.44 -5.37
CA ARG A 352 10.46 -29.24 -5.97
C ARG A 352 9.73 -28.48 -7.07
N ILE A 353 9.36 -27.22 -6.85
CA ILE A 353 8.68 -26.42 -7.88
C ILE A 353 9.56 -26.13 -9.09
N GLY A 354 10.88 -26.11 -8.90
CA GLY A 354 11.90 -26.00 -9.94
C GLY A 354 11.81 -27.04 -11.05
N GLN A 355 11.14 -28.18 -10.82
CA GLN A 355 10.93 -29.21 -11.83
C GLN A 355 9.93 -28.79 -12.91
N ALA A 356 8.93 -27.96 -12.56
CA ALA A 356 7.85 -27.55 -13.47
C ALA A 356 7.85 -26.05 -13.79
N HIS A 357 8.47 -25.25 -12.92
CA HIS A 357 8.48 -23.79 -12.97
C HIS A 357 9.90 -23.26 -12.75
N LEU A 358 10.12 -21.97 -13.04
CA LEU A 358 11.37 -21.31 -12.70
C LEU A 358 11.20 -20.53 -11.39
N PRO A 359 11.74 -21.00 -10.25
CA PRO A 359 11.63 -20.30 -8.97
C PRO A 359 12.61 -19.13 -8.89
N LEU A 360 12.10 -17.97 -8.47
CA LEU A 360 12.85 -16.79 -8.08
C LEU A 360 12.43 -16.39 -6.67
N ALA A 361 13.31 -16.59 -5.69
CA ALA A 361 13.12 -16.10 -4.33
C ALA A 361 13.60 -14.64 -4.23
N VAL A 362 12.73 -13.75 -3.77
CA VAL A 362 13.03 -12.35 -3.46
C VAL A 362 13.00 -12.20 -1.94
N ALA A 363 14.18 -12.22 -1.34
CA ALA A 363 14.39 -12.07 0.09
C ALA A 363 14.72 -10.60 0.39
N ILE A 364 13.83 -9.93 1.11
CA ILE A 364 14.06 -8.57 1.57
C ILE A 364 14.94 -8.64 2.82
N ARG A 365 15.86 -7.70 3.06
CA ARG A 365 16.73 -7.66 4.25
C ARG A 365 16.18 -6.71 5.30
N ASN A 366 16.53 -6.93 6.57
CA ASN A 366 16.31 -5.96 7.64
C ASN A 366 17.61 -5.15 7.92
N PRO A 367 17.71 -3.87 7.50
CA PRO A 367 18.89 -3.05 7.75
C PRO A 367 19.17 -2.79 9.23
N ALA A 368 18.15 -2.83 10.09
CA ALA A 368 18.32 -2.65 11.53
C ALA A 368 19.01 -3.86 12.17
N LEU A 369 18.74 -5.07 11.66
CA LEU A 369 19.42 -6.30 12.08
C LEU A 369 20.89 -6.28 11.66
N GLU A 370 21.19 -5.88 10.42
CA GLU A 370 22.57 -5.74 9.93
C GLU A 370 23.35 -4.68 10.72
N ALA A 371 22.70 -3.56 11.06
CA ALA A 371 23.28 -2.53 11.89
C ALA A 371 23.50 -3.01 13.34
N ALA A 372 22.62 -3.86 13.87
CA ALA A 372 22.79 -4.45 15.20
C ALA A 372 23.96 -5.43 15.27
N ALA A 373 24.19 -6.22 14.21
CA ALA A 373 25.32 -7.16 14.13
C ALA A 373 26.69 -6.45 14.13
N THR A 374 26.76 -5.22 13.63
CA THR A 374 28.01 -4.45 13.48
C THR A 374 28.22 -3.36 14.53
N ARG A 375 27.21 -3.04 15.33
CA ARG A 375 27.27 -1.97 16.34
C ARG A 375 28.26 -2.33 17.45
N SER A 376 29.06 -1.35 17.89
CA SER A 376 29.87 -1.52 19.10
C SER A 376 28.97 -1.70 20.32
N ALA A 377 29.26 -2.71 21.14
CA ALA A 377 28.50 -3.00 22.36
C ALA A 377 29.06 -2.14 23.51
N ALA A 378 28.20 -1.36 24.16
CA ALA A 378 28.57 -0.50 25.29
C ALA A 378 28.34 -1.17 26.64
N ASP A 379 27.45 -2.16 26.71
CA ASP A 379 27.09 -2.92 27.90
C ASP A 379 26.94 -4.42 27.58
N GLU A 380 26.82 -5.24 28.63
CA GLU A 380 26.72 -6.70 28.51
C GLU A 380 25.47 -7.14 27.72
N ALA A 381 24.34 -6.47 27.93
CA ALA A 381 23.11 -6.73 27.17
C ALA A 381 23.28 -6.46 25.66
N ALA A 382 24.00 -5.39 25.30
CA ALA A 382 24.32 -5.08 23.91
C ALA A 382 25.26 -6.11 23.28
N VAL A 383 26.14 -6.76 24.06
CA VAL A 383 26.96 -7.87 23.57
C VAL A 383 26.07 -9.04 23.16
N PHE A 384 25.10 -9.44 24.01
CA PHE A 384 24.16 -10.51 23.68
C PHE A 384 23.30 -10.18 22.46
N HIS A 385 22.75 -8.96 22.38
CA HIS A 385 21.97 -8.53 21.22
C HIS A 385 22.78 -8.51 19.92
N ARG A 386 24.04 -8.07 19.98
CA ARG A 386 24.94 -8.09 18.83
C ARG A 386 25.24 -9.52 18.39
N ALA A 387 25.60 -10.40 19.32
CA ALA A 387 25.92 -11.79 19.02
C ALA A 387 24.73 -12.52 18.38
N ALA A 388 23.52 -12.34 18.92
CA ALA A 388 22.31 -12.89 18.33
C ALA A 388 22.02 -12.31 16.93
N ALA A 389 22.24 -11.00 16.72
CA ALA A 389 22.09 -10.38 15.41
C ALA A 389 23.10 -10.91 14.38
N GLU A 390 24.36 -11.11 14.80
CA GLU A 390 25.43 -11.67 13.97
C GLU A 390 25.11 -13.12 13.57
N GLU A 391 24.66 -13.95 14.51
CA GLU A 391 24.22 -15.32 14.26
C GLU A 391 23.08 -15.37 13.23
N LEU A 392 22.05 -14.54 13.38
CA LEU A 392 20.93 -14.48 12.44
C LEU A 392 21.37 -14.03 11.04
N VAL A 393 22.26 -13.03 10.95
CA VAL A 393 22.80 -12.56 9.65
C VAL A 393 23.63 -13.66 8.98
N GLN A 394 24.48 -14.37 9.73
CA GLN A 394 25.31 -15.44 9.21
C GLN A 394 24.47 -16.66 8.78
N SER A 395 23.52 -17.07 9.61
CA SER A 395 22.61 -18.19 9.32
C SER A 395 21.78 -17.93 8.06
N ARG A 396 21.30 -16.70 7.89
CA ARG A 396 20.65 -16.27 6.64
C ARG A 396 21.58 -16.40 5.45
N ALA A 397 22.81 -15.92 5.55
CA ALA A 397 23.78 -15.97 4.45
C ALA A 397 24.05 -17.41 3.99
N THR A 398 24.23 -18.33 4.93
CA THR A 398 24.36 -19.78 4.69
C THR A 398 23.14 -20.33 3.96
N THR A 399 21.94 -20.04 4.47
CA THR A 399 20.68 -20.50 3.88
C THR A 399 20.50 -20.01 2.43
N LEU A 400 20.80 -18.73 2.17
CA LEU A 400 20.75 -18.16 0.82
C LEU A 400 21.79 -18.81 -0.12
N GLN A 401 22.94 -19.22 0.40
CA GLN A 401 23.93 -19.98 -0.37
C GLN A 401 23.42 -21.38 -0.72
N VAL A 402 22.82 -22.10 0.23
CA VAL A 402 22.18 -23.42 0.00
C VAL A 402 21.08 -23.30 -1.06
N MET A 403 20.25 -22.25 -1.01
CA MET A 403 19.24 -21.99 -2.04
C MET A 403 19.86 -21.83 -3.44
N ARG A 404 20.93 -21.04 -3.56
CA ARG A 404 21.63 -20.83 -4.85
C ARG A 404 22.25 -22.13 -5.35
N GLN A 405 22.86 -22.92 -4.48
CA GLN A 405 23.44 -24.22 -4.83
C GLN A 405 22.36 -25.22 -5.28
N SER A 406 21.14 -25.10 -4.76
CA SER A 406 19.98 -25.89 -5.18
C SER A 406 19.34 -25.41 -6.50
N GLY A 407 20.00 -24.51 -7.24
CA GLY A 407 19.52 -23.98 -8.52
C GLY A 407 18.39 -22.96 -8.42
N ILE A 408 18.06 -22.48 -7.21
CA ILE A 408 17.03 -21.46 -7.01
C ILE A 408 17.62 -20.09 -7.35
N LEU A 409 16.92 -19.31 -8.17
CA LEU A 409 17.32 -17.92 -8.41
C LEU A 409 16.99 -17.11 -7.15
N VAL A 410 17.96 -16.32 -6.65
CA VAL A 410 17.80 -15.53 -5.43
C VAL A 410 18.12 -14.07 -5.68
N VAL A 411 17.22 -13.18 -5.24
CA VAL A 411 17.45 -11.74 -5.10
C VAL A 411 17.42 -11.44 -3.61
N ASP A 412 18.57 -11.09 -3.06
CA ASP A 412 18.70 -10.64 -1.66
C ASP A 412 18.98 -9.13 -1.64
N THR A 413 18.12 -8.37 -0.98
CA THR A 413 18.02 -6.93 -1.24
C THR A 413 17.52 -6.15 -0.02
N PRO A 414 18.06 -4.96 0.28
CA PRO A 414 17.46 -4.10 1.29
C PRO A 414 16.09 -3.59 0.80
N PRO A 415 15.22 -3.11 1.70
CA PRO A 415 13.82 -2.80 1.37
C PRO A 415 13.65 -1.79 0.24
N GLY A 416 14.46 -0.72 0.24
CA GLY A 416 14.43 0.31 -0.80
C GLY A 416 14.96 -0.12 -2.18
N ASP A 417 15.70 -1.23 -2.26
CA ASP A 417 16.18 -1.81 -3.54
C ASP A 417 15.22 -2.85 -4.12
N ALA A 418 14.30 -3.41 -3.30
CA ALA A 418 13.53 -4.60 -3.64
C ALA A 418 12.78 -4.46 -4.97
N LEU A 419 12.15 -3.30 -5.20
CA LEU A 419 11.43 -2.98 -6.44
C LEU A 419 12.33 -3.08 -7.68
N VAL A 420 13.52 -2.45 -7.64
CA VAL A 420 14.42 -2.39 -8.80
C VAL A 420 15.17 -3.69 -9.01
N ARG A 421 15.70 -4.30 -7.94
CA ARG A 421 16.44 -5.57 -8.03
C ARG A 421 15.57 -6.71 -8.56
N THR A 422 14.31 -6.76 -8.14
CA THR A 422 13.34 -7.74 -8.67
C THR A 422 13.10 -7.52 -10.16
N LEU A 423 12.94 -6.26 -10.57
CA LEU A 423 12.70 -5.90 -11.97
C LEU A 423 13.91 -6.23 -12.86
N ASP A 424 15.11 -5.86 -12.41
CA ASP A 424 16.36 -6.14 -13.12
C ASP A 424 16.55 -7.65 -13.29
N LYS A 425 16.25 -8.44 -12.25
CA LYS A 425 16.36 -9.90 -12.32
C LYS A 425 15.35 -10.51 -13.28
N TYR A 426 14.12 -10.02 -13.29
CA TYR A 426 13.11 -10.45 -14.27
C TYR A 426 13.55 -10.15 -15.71
N VAL A 427 14.09 -8.95 -15.96
CA VAL A 427 14.60 -8.59 -17.29
C VAL A 427 15.81 -9.47 -17.67
N GLU A 428 16.73 -9.73 -16.74
CA GLU A 428 17.86 -10.65 -16.97
C GLU A 428 17.39 -12.07 -17.32
N ILE A 429 16.38 -12.60 -16.62
CA ILE A 429 15.78 -13.91 -16.89
C ILE A 429 15.20 -13.96 -18.30
N LYS A 430 14.48 -12.90 -18.69
CA LYS A 430 13.88 -12.77 -20.01
C LYS A 430 14.94 -12.64 -21.10
N GLU A 431 15.97 -11.81 -20.91
CA GLU A 431 17.11 -11.65 -21.82
C GLU A 431 17.89 -12.97 -22.00
N ARG A 432 18.02 -13.79 -20.95
CA ARG A 432 18.68 -15.10 -21.02
C ARG A 432 17.79 -16.20 -21.59
N GLY A 433 16.46 -16.03 -21.62
CA GLY A 433 15.51 -17.03 -22.13
C GLY A 433 15.47 -18.27 -21.25
N LEU A 434 15.48 -18.08 -19.93
CA LEU A 434 15.43 -19.20 -18.98
C LEU A 434 14.02 -19.82 -18.84
N LEU A 435 13.03 -19.27 -19.55
CA LEU A 435 11.60 -19.53 -19.38
C LEU A 435 10.87 -19.88 -20.66
#